data_AF-A0A7L1NZU9-F1
#
_entry.id   AF-A0A7L1NZU9-F1
#
_cell.length_a   1.000
_cell.length_b   1.000
_cell.length_c   1.000
_cell.angle_alpha   90.00
_cell.angle_beta   90.00
_cell.angle_gamma   90.00
#
_symmetry.space_group_name_H-M   'P 1'
#
loop_
_entity.id
_entity.type
_entity.pdbx_description
1 polymer ?
#
loop_
_entity_poly.entity_id
_entity_poly.type
_entity_poly.pdbx_seq_one_letter_code
_entity_poly.pdbx_strand_id
1 'polypeptide(L)'
;GKRLENFERQTVKILIFVLTLSVFSCSGFPAYDYALPVAEEALNASIARINSQSWSRNLHGVVRSRVMGVDMWDSDTYGLDLQFSIRETVCTKASGRDPFTCDFRAGPFV
;
A
#
# COMPACT_ATOMS: atom_id res chain seq x y z
N GLY A 1 -38.99 33.68 -36.09
CA GLY A 1 -39.13 33.35 -34.66
C GLY A 1 -38.83 31.89 -34.38
N LYS A 2 -39.80 30.99 -34.57
CA LYS A 2 -39.80 29.59 -34.08
C LYS A 2 -38.62 28.68 -34.42
N ARG A 3 -37.91 28.90 -35.54
CA ARG A 3 -36.76 28.07 -35.95
C ARG A 3 -35.49 28.36 -35.14
N LEU A 4 -35.31 29.62 -34.72
CA LEU A 4 -34.18 30.06 -33.91
C LEU A 4 -34.34 29.58 -32.46
N GLU A 5 -35.55 29.70 -31.91
CA GLU A 5 -35.88 29.24 -30.55
C GLU A 5 -35.73 27.72 -30.37
N ASN A 6 -36.02 26.93 -31.41
CA ASN A 6 -35.80 25.48 -31.38
C ASN A 6 -34.31 25.11 -31.48
N PHE A 7 -33.51 25.90 -32.19
CA PHE A 7 -32.07 25.71 -32.28
C PHE A 7 -31.40 26.02 -30.95
N GLU A 8 -31.71 27.18 -30.35
CA GLU A 8 -31.24 27.57 -29.02
C GLU A 8 -31.64 26.55 -27.94
N ARG A 9 -32.88 26.06 -27.98
CA ARG A 9 -33.35 25.00 -27.08
C ARG A 9 -32.59 23.68 -27.27
N GLN A 10 -32.20 23.32 -28.49
CA GLN A 10 -31.36 22.14 -28.73
C GLN A 10 -29.92 22.37 -28.24
N THR A 11 -29.35 23.55 -28.47
CA THR A 11 -28.00 23.89 -28.01
C THR A 11 -27.90 23.85 -26.49
N VAL A 12 -28.88 24.40 -25.77
CA VAL A 12 -28.92 24.35 -24.30
C VAL A 12 -29.02 22.91 -23.80
N LYS A 13 -29.83 22.07 -24.43
CA LYS A 13 -29.96 20.65 -24.06
C LYS A 13 -28.65 19.88 -24.27
N ILE A 14 -27.96 20.12 -25.38
CA ILE A 14 -26.66 19.50 -25.67
C ILE A 14 -25.62 19.96 -24.65
N LEU A 15 -25.61 21.26 -24.31
CA LEU A 15 -24.69 21.83 -23.33
C LEU A 15 -24.86 21.19 -21.94
N ILE A 16 -26.11 21.04 -21.50
CA ILE A 16 -26.45 20.38 -20.22
C ILE A 16 -25.98 18.92 -20.25
N PHE A 17 -26.22 18.20 -21.35
CA PHE A 17 -25.82 16.80 -21.48
C PHE A 17 -24.29 16.61 -21.41
N VAL A 18 -23.54 17.47 -22.11
CA VAL A 18 -22.07 17.46 -22.05
C VAL A 18 -21.55 17.78 -20.65
N LEU A 19 -22.14 18.78 -19.97
CA LEU A 19 -21.79 19.12 -18.59
C LEU A 19 -22.05 17.93 -17.65
N THR A 20 -23.19 17.26 -17.75
CA THR A 20 -23.50 16.09 -16.91
C THR A 20 -22.53 14.92 -17.15
N LEU A 21 -22.15 14.66 -18.39
CA LEU A 21 -21.18 13.61 -18.72
C LEU A 21 -19.77 13.95 -18.22
N SER A 22 -19.37 15.22 -18.27
CA SER A 22 -18.07 15.66 -17.76
C SER A 22 -17.95 15.53 -16.24
N VAL A 23 -19.01 15.81 -15.49
CA VAL A 23 -19.03 15.65 -14.02
C VAL A 23 -18.94 14.17 -13.64
N PHE A 24 -19.63 13.30 -14.38
CA PHE A 24 -19.62 11.86 -14.12
C PHE A 24 -18.29 11.19 -14.48
N SER A 25 -17.51 11.78 -15.39
CA SER A 25 -16.22 11.24 -15.83
C SER A 25 -15.04 11.72 -14.95
N CYS A 26 -15.23 12.75 -14.12
CA CYS A 26 -14.20 13.34 -13.27
C CYS A 26 -14.26 12.88 -11.80
N SER A 27 -15.10 11.90 -11.45
CA SER A 27 -15.02 11.23 -10.15
C SER A 27 -13.86 10.21 -10.17
N GLY A 28 -12.63 10.70 -10.36
CA GLY A 28 -11.43 9.92 -10.17
C GLY A 28 -11.29 9.57 -8.68
N PHE A 29 -11.30 8.28 -8.35
CA PHE A 29 -10.98 7.83 -7.00
C PHE A 29 -9.52 8.20 -6.71
N PRO A 30 -9.21 8.91 -5.61
CA PRO A 30 -7.84 9.27 -5.30
C PRO A 30 -7.05 8.00 -4.98
N ALA A 31 -6.15 7.62 -5.89
CA ALA A 31 -5.12 6.62 -5.62
C ALA A 31 -4.04 7.28 -4.75
N TYR A 32 -4.23 7.24 -3.43
CA TYR A 32 -3.23 7.77 -2.51
C TYR A 32 -2.02 6.82 -2.40
N ASP A 33 -0.82 7.35 -2.61
CA ASP A 33 0.45 6.65 -2.43
C ASP A 33 0.92 6.68 -0.95
N TYR A 34 -0.02 6.52 -0.01
CA TYR A 34 0.29 6.42 1.43
C TYR A 34 1.00 5.11 1.81
N ALA A 35 1.11 4.18 0.86
CA ALA A 35 1.52 2.81 1.14
C ALA A 35 3.02 2.66 1.41
N LEU A 36 3.89 3.50 0.86
CA LEU A 36 5.33 3.20 0.86
C LEU A 36 6.07 3.44 2.19
N PRO A 37 6.13 4.67 2.74
CA PRO A 37 6.90 4.92 3.96
C PRO A 37 6.29 4.21 5.19
N VAL A 38 4.97 4.12 5.24
CA VAL A 38 4.25 3.48 6.33
C VAL A 38 4.42 1.96 6.28
N ALA A 39 4.39 1.34 5.09
CA ALA A 39 4.61 -0.10 4.98
C ALA A 39 6.01 -0.51 5.45
N GLU A 40 7.02 0.34 5.23
CA GLU A 40 8.38 0.08 5.72
C GLU A 40 8.44 0.07 7.24
N GLU A 41 7.82 1.06 7.91
CA GLU A 41 7.74 1.11 9.37
C GLU A 41 6.97 -0.09 9.94
N ALA A 42 5.82 -0.41 9.36
CA ALA A 42 5.01 -1.55 9.75
C ALA A 42 5.75 -2.88 9.54
N LEU A 43 6.52 -3.01 8.46
CA LEU A 43 7.37 -4.17 8.21
C LEU A 43 8.48 -4.28 9.25
N ASN A 44 9.15 -3.19 9.58
CA ASN A 44 10.20 -3.16 10.59
C ASN A 44 9.67 -3.57 11.98
N ALA A 45 8.51 -3.01 12.38
CA ALA A 45 7.84 -3.39 13.63
C ALA A 45 7.44 -4.87 13.65
N SER A 46 6.96 -5.40 12.52
CA SER A 46 6.59 -6.81 12.37
C SER A 46 7.78 -7.75 12.53
N ILE A 47 8.91 -7.45 11.90
CA ILE A 47 10.16 -8.23 12.04
C ILE A 47 10.68 -8.15 13.47
N ALA A 48 10.68 -6.98 14.09
CA ALA A 48 11.12 -6.81 15.48
C ALA A 48 10.26 -7.67 16.44
N ARG A 49 8.95 -7.74 16.19
CA ARG A 49 8.05 -8.63 16.94
C ARG A 49 8.39 -10.10 16.73
N ILE A 50 8.62 -10.54 15.49
CA ILE A 50 9.01 -11.92 15.19
C ILE A 50 10.35 -12.26 15.87
N ASN A 51 11.33 -11.37 15.82
CA ASN A 51 12.65 -11.61 16.42
C ASN A 51 12.61 -11.61 17.95
N SER A 52 11.71 -10.85 18.58
CA SER A 52 11.53 -10.91 20.04
C SER A 52 10.76 -12.16 20.51
N GLN A 53 9.79 -12.65 19.73
CA GLN A 53 8.97 -13.80 20.11
C GLN A 53 9.55 -15.16 19.69
N SER A 54 10.33 -15.20 18.61
CA SER A 54 10.91 -16.44 18.09
C SER A 54 11.97 -17.01 19.03
N TRP A 55 12.06 -18.34 19.12
CA TRP A 55 13.07 -19.03 19.94
C TRP A 55 14.44 -19.20 19.24
N SER A 56 14.58 -18.78 17.97
CA SER A 56 15.89 -18.85 17.30
C SER A 56 16.94 -18.01 18.02
N ARG A 57 18.19 -18.48 18.00
CA ARG A 57 19.37 -17.75 18.48
C ARG A 57 19.76 -16.60 17.54
N ASN A 58 19.38 -16.70 16.27
CA ASN A 58 19.71 -15.74 15.24
C ASN A 58 18.52 -14.83 14.91
N LEU A 59 18.83 -13.68 14.32
CA LEU A 59 17.84 -12.77 13.79
C LEU A 59 17.27 -13.32 12.48
N HIS A 60 16.00 -13.07 12.24
CA HIS A 60 15.35 -13.25 10.95
C HIS A 60 15.33 -11.92 10.22
N GLY A 61 15.72 -11.94 8.95
CA GLY A 61 15.60 -10.82 8.02
C GLY A 61 14.52 -11.10 6.99
N VAL A 62 14.05 -10.04 6.32
CA VAL A 62 13.05 -10.15 5.25
C VAL A 62 13.73 -10.33 3.90
N VAL A 63 13.32 -11.39 3.18
CA VAL A 63 13.82 -11.70 1.83
C VAL A 63 13.01 -10.96 0.77
N ARG A 64 11.69 -10.87 0.96
CA ARG A 64 10.75 -10.22 0.04
C ARG A 64 9.55 -9.73 0.83
N SER A 65 9.07 -8.54 0.51
CA SER A 65 7.84 -7.97 1.04
C SER A 65 6.95 -7.47 -0.10
N ARG A 66 5.64 -7.48 0.14
CA ARG A 66 4.61 -6.94 -0.74
C ARG A 66 3.43 -6.46 0.10
N VAL A 67 2.92 -5.28 -0.24
CA VAL A 67 1.63 -4.80 0.27
C VAL A 67 0.52 -5.51 -0.51
N MET A 68 -0.35 -6.22 0.19
CA MET A 68 -1.49 -6.93 -0.40
C MET A 68 -2.73 -6.04 -0.48
N GLY A 69 -2.87 -5.11 0.46
CA GLY A 69 -3.98 -4.18 0.49
C GLY A 69 -3.81 -3.09 1.55
N VAL A 70 -4.56 -2.02 1.37
CA VAL A 70 -4.73 -0.94 2.34
C VAL A 70 -6.23 -0.80 2.56
N ASP A 71 -6.67 -1.00 3.79
CA ASP A 71 -8.07 -0.82 4.18
C ASP A 71 -8.21 0.50 4.93
N MET A 72 -8.98 1.45 4.39
CA MET A 72 -9.16 2.76 5.01
C MET A 72 -10.44 2.73 5.85
N TRP A 73 -10.30 2.80 7.17
CA TRP A 73 -11.44 2.78 8.08
C TRP A 73 -12.01 4.19 8.29
N ASP A 74 -11.14 5.20 8.36
CA ASP A 74 -11.48 6.62 8.48
C ASP A 74 -10.36 7.49 7.85
N SER A 75 -10.51 8.81 7.83
CA SER A 75 -9.51 9.73 7.24
C SER A 75 -8.10 9.56 7.82
N ASP A 76 -8.02 9.13 9.09
CA ASP A 76 -6.78 9.08 9.87
C ASP A 76 -6.42 7.65 10.33
N THR A 77 -7.28 6.67 10.05
CA THR A 77 -7.08 5.27 10.47
C THR A 77 -7.15 4.34 9.27
N TYR A 78 -6.06 3.60 9.05
CA TYR A 78 -5.95 2.62 7.99
C TYR A 78 -5.34 1.32 8.53
N GLY A 79 -5.76 0.20 7.96
CA GLY A 79 -5.14 -1.11 8.10
C GLY A 79 -4.25 -1.42 6.90
N LEU A 80 -3.08 -2.01 7.15
CA LEU A 80 -2.17 -2.48 6.10
C LEU A 80 -2.08 -4.00 6.15
N ASP A 81 -2.33 -4.64 5.01
CA ASP A 81 -2.07 -6.07 4.83
C ASP A 81 -0.72 -6.26 4.14
N LEU A 82 0.23 -6.82 4.88
CA LEU A 82 1.62 -7.02 4.47
C LEU A 82 1.91 -8.50 4.35
N GLN A 83 2.28 -8.94 3.14
CA GLN A 83 2.82 -10.27 2.91
C GLN A 83 4.34 -10.19 2.77
N PHE A 84 5.06 -10.90 3.64
CA PHE A 84 6.51 -10.95 3.57
C PHE A 84 7.06 -12.34 3.92
N SER A 85 8.21 -12.67 3.34
CA SER A 85 8.93 -13.92 3.60
C SER A 85 10.17 -13.63 4.43
N ILE A 86 10.37 -14.39 5.50
CA ILE A 86 11.51 -14.27 6.40
C ILE A 86 12.52 -15.40 6.20
N ARG A 87 13.78 -15.13 6.52
CA ARG A 87 14.85 -16.14 6.55
C ARG A 87 15.82 -15.86 7.70
N GLU A 88 16.35 -16.93 8.28
CA GLU A 88 17.37 -16.84 9.31
C GLU A 88 18.66 -16.18 8.76
N THR A 89 19.21 -15.23 9.52
CA THR A 89 20.46 -14.54 9.22
C THR A 89 21.63 -15.16 10.00
N VAL A 90 22.85 -14.73 9.67
CA VAL A 90 24.05 -15.09 10.43
C VAL A 90 24.21 -14.30 11.74
N CYS A 91 23.44 -13.22 11.91
CA CYS A 91 23.52 -12.36 13.08
C CYS A 91 22.78 -12.98 14.26
N THR A 92 23.44 -13.00 15.43
CA THR A 92 22.81 -13.42 16.67
C THR A 92 21.89 -12.33 17.22
N LYS A 93 20.82 -12.71 17.92
CA LYS A 93 19.93 -11.73 18.57
C LYS A 93 20.62 -10.86 19.61
N ALA A 94 21.63 -11.42 20.28
CA ALA A 94 22.44 -10.71 21.27
C ALA A 94 23.36 -9.63 20.65
N SER A 95 23.58 -9.65 19.34
CA SER A 95 24.47 -8.69 18.68
C SER A 95 23.92 -7.26 18.62
N GLY A 96 22.60 -7.08 18.82
CA GLY A 96 21.94 -5.77 18.70
C GLY A 96 22.02 -5.15 17.30
N ARG A 97 22.46 -5.91 16.29
CA ARG A 97 22.54 -5.46 14.90
C ARG A 97 21.16 -5.39 14.27
N ASP A 98 21.05 -4.50 13.29
CA ASP A 98 19.86 -4.37 12.49
C ASP A 98 19.70 -5.57 11.53
N PRO A 99 18.54 -6.26 11.51
CA PRO A 99 18.32 -7.43 10.67
C PRO A 99 18.48 -7.18 9.17
N PHE A 100 18.33 -5.94 8.68
CA PHE A 100 18.49 -5.62 7.25
C PHE A 100 19.96 -5.52 6.81
N THR A 101 20.88 -5.31 7.75
CA THR A 101 22.33 -5.28 7.50
C THR A 101 22.99 -6.66 7.57
N CYS A 102 22.22 -7.70 7.93
CA CYS A 102 22.73 -9.02 8.23
C CYS A 102 22.56 -9.96 7.03
N ASP A 103 23.64 -10.65 6.68
CA ASP A 103 23.61 -11.65 5.62
C ASP A 103 22.72 -12.84 5.98
N PHE A 104 22.00 -13.35 4.99
CA PHE A 104 21.21 -14.56 5.15
C PHE A 104 22.09 -15.79 5.34
N ARG A 105 21.69 -16.66 6.26
CA ARG A 105 22.40 -17.91 6.52
C ARG A 105 22.23 -18.85 5.33
N ALA A 106 23.35 -19.27 4.73
CA ALA A 106 23.38 -20.30 3.70
C ALA A 106 23.26 -21.70 4.34
N GLY A 107 22.35 -22.53 3.83
CA GLY A 107 22.15 -23.89 4.30
C GLY A 107 20.97 -24.57 3.58
N PRO A 108 20.88 -25.90 3.58
CA PRO A 108 19.73 -26.60 3.03
C PRO A 108 18.49 -26.21 3.85
N PHE A 109 17.49 -25.66 3.17
CA PHE A 109 16.16 -25.50 3.74
C PHE A 109 15.66 -26.91 4.05
N VAL A 110 15.50 -27.25 5.34
CA VAL A 110 14.86 -28.48 5.81
C VAL A 110 13.51 -28.17 6.41
#